data_AF-A0A836RMS8-F1
#
_entry.id   AF-A0A836RMS8-F1
#
_cell.length_a   1.000
_cell.length_b   1.000
_cell.length_c   1.000
_cell.angle_alpha   90.00
_cell.angle_beta   90.00
_cell.angle_gamma   90.00
#
_symmetry.space_group_name_H-M   'P 1'
#
loop_
_entity.id
_entity.type
_entity.pdbx_description
1 polymer ?
#
loop_
_entity_poly.entity_id
_entity_poly.type
_entity_poly.pdbx_seq_one_letter_code
_entity_poly.pdbx_strand_id
1 'polypeptide(L)'
;GIAPPDSGHPRFNKHADDIDYQIEADYSGLIAPGLPNLALELGEKFGRMMNYGDGLYGGQFVGGMYATAFFEDDPAKIVEAGLKCIPAGSQYAECIRDTLRWYRQYPDDWQQTWRKINAKYHTNPAYRRFSCRGPHSPFNIDAKINGAYIVMGLLYGRGDMDQTIIIATRCGQDSDCNPSNAGGILGTVLGRARLPKKFTSALDTTGVFSHTAYSFPKLVKVCEQLARQAVMRAGGRIETDANGNEVFVIPVQDPQPGRLQQCWRPGPIANSRFAPEERKQIQTEVPVKRAR
;
A
#
# COMPACT_ATOMS: atom_id res chain seq x y z
N GLY A 1 -26.25 5.14 -3.14
CA GLY A 1 -24.80 5.05 -3.40
C GLY A 1 -24.53 4.38 -4.74
N ILE A 2 -23.31 4.52 -5.24
CA ILE A 2 -22.77 3.76 -6.38
C ILE A 2 -22.09 2.53 -5.79
N ALA A 3 -22.40 1.34 -6.30
CA ALA A 3 -21.82 0.10 -5.78
C ALA A 3 -20.44 -0.18 -6.44
N PRO A 4 -19.52 -0.84 -5.73
CA PRO A 4 -18.30 -1.36 -6.36
C PRO A 4 -18.62 -2.29 -7.55
N PRO A 5 -17.77 -2.35 -8.59
CA PRO A 5 -16.52 -1.61 -8.74
C PRO A 5 -16.69 -0.17 -9.27
N ASP A 6 -17.92 0.26 -9.60
CA ASP A 6 -18.16 1.59 -10.19
C ASP A 6 -17.85 2.73 -9.22
N SER A 7 -17.90 2.49 -7.90
CA SER A 7 -17.56 3.50 -6.89
C SER A 7 -16.12 4.01 -7.01
N GLY A 8 -15.17 3.16 -7.40
CA GLY A 8 -13.79 3.55 -7.65
C GLY A 8 -13.54 4.06 -9.08
N HIS A 9 -14.49 3.89 -10.00
CA HIS A 9 -14.30 4.21 -11.42
C HIS A 9 -14.16 5.73 -11.65
N PRO A 10 -13.22 6.20 -12.50
CA PRO A 10 -12.90 7.63 -12.67
C PRO A 10 -14.05 8.48 -13.24
N ARG A 11 -15.07 7.84 -13.82
CA ARG A 11 -16.34 8.50 -14.19
C ARG A 11 -17.07 9.06 -12.97
N PHE A 12 -16.98 8.37 -11.83
CA PHE A 12 -17.74 8.63 -10.62
C PHE A 12 -16.88 9.09 -9.46
N ASN A 13 -15.58 8.74 -9.46
CA ASN A 13 -14.61 9.21 -8.50
C ASN A 13 -13.51 10.05 -9.16
N LYS A 14 -13.42 11.34 -8.83
CA LYS A 14 -12.37 12.25 -9.32
C LYS A 14 -11.01 12.06 -8.62
N HIS A 15 -10.98 11.27 -7.55
CA HIS A 15 -9.83 10.96 -6.72
C HIS A 15 -9.34 9.52 -6.93
N ALA A 16 -9.75 8.86 -8.03
CA ALA A 16 -9.50 7.43 -8.23
C ALA A 16 -8.00 7.06 -8.30
N ASP A 17 -7.12 7.97 -8.73
CA ASP A 17 -5.65 7.79 -8.76
C ASP A 17 -4.94 8.30 -7.47
N ASP A 18 -5.68 8.79 -6.47
CA ASP A 18 -5.10 9.24 -5.20
C ASP A 18 -4.70 8.03 -4.32
N ILE A 19 -4.01 8.29 -3.21
CA ILE A 19 -3.36 7.28 -2.36
C ILE A 19 -4.28 6.47 -1.43
N ASP A 20 -5.60 6.67 -1.44
CA ASP A 20 -6.53 6.14 -0.43
C ASP A 20 -6.35 4.64 -0.14
N TYR A 21 -6.23 3.78 -1.16
CA TYR A 21 -5.95 2.36 -0.93
C TYR A 21 -4.49 2.10 -0.54
N GLN A 22 -3.54 2.87 -1.05
CA GLN A 22 -2.11 2.69 -0.76
C GLN A 22 -1.81 2.84 0.73
N ILE A 23 -2.39 3.84 1.39
CA ILE A 23 -2.14 4.10 2.82
C ILE A 23 -2.75 3.02 3.72
N GLU A 24 -3.75 2.29 3.22
CA GLU A 24 -4.44 1.22 3.94
C GLU A 24 -3.94 -0.18 3.54
N ALA A 25 -3.13 -0.33 2.49
CA ALA A 25 -2.84 -1.63 1.88
C ALA A 25 -1.92 -2.55 2.71
N ASP A 26 -1.29 -2.05 3.77
CA ASP A 26 -0.36 -2.79 4.64
C ASP A 26 -0.93 -4.14 5.08
N TYR A 27 -2.22 -4.17 5.47
CA TYR A 27 -2.86 -5.38 5.94
C TYR A 27 -2.80 -6.51 4.90
N SER A 28 -2.88 -6.17 3.61
CA SER A 28 -3.03 -7.15 2.54
C SER A 28 -1.79 -8.05 2.43
N GLY A 29 -0.60 -7.49 2.64
CA GLY A 29 0.65 -8.25 2.70
C GLY A 29 0.94 -8.83 4.09
N LEU A 30 0.58 -8.13 5.18
CA LEU A 30 0.75 -8.63 6.54
C LEU A 30 -0.03 -9.94 6.80
N ILE A 31 -1.21 -10.10 6.21
CA ILE A 31 -2.00 -11.34 6.30
C ILE A 31 -1.70 -12.34 5.16
N ALA A 32 -0.77 -12.02 4.27
CA ALA A 32 -0.40 -12.85 3.12
C ALA A 32 1.12 -13.01 3.00
N PRO A 33 1.83 -13.46 4.05
CA PRO A 33 3.30 -13.61 4.01
C PRO A 33 3.70 -14.52 2.85
N GLY A 34 4.54 -14.04 1.94
CA GLY A 34 5.01 -14.81 0.77
C GLY A 34 3.93 -15.14 -0.27
N LEU A 35 2.71 -14.60 -0.13
CA LEU A 35 1.56 -14.90 -0.98
C LEU A 35 1.09 -13.65 -1.73
N PRO A 36 1.87 -13.15 -2.71
CA PRO A 36 1.56 -11.90 -3.40
C PRO A 36 0.18 -11.92 -4.04
N ASN A 37 -0.21 -13.03 -4.69
CA ASN A 37 -1.51 -13.13 -5.39
C ASN A 37 -2.72 -12.93 -4.47
N LEU A 38 -2.61 -13.29 -3.18
CA LEU A 38 -3.67 -12.99 -2.21
C LEU A 38 -3.73 -11.49 -1.91
N ALA A 39 -2.59 -10.81 -1.77
CA ALA A 39 -2.56 -9.36 -1.61
C ALA A 39 -3.19 -8.65 -2.83
N LEU A 40 -2.92 -9.13 -4.05
CA LEU A 40 -3.52 -8.63 -5.28
C LEU A 40 -5.05 -8.82 -5.31
N GLU A 41 -5.53 -10.02 -4.93
CA GLU A 41 -6.96 -10.32 -4.83
C GLU A 41 -7.67 -9.40 -3.82
N LEU A 42 -7.05 -9.17 -2.67
CA LEU A 42 -7.56 -8.24 -1.67
C LEU A 42 -7.60 -6.81 -2.21
N GLY A 43 -6.62 -6.39 -3.01
CA GLY A 43 -6.65 -5.12 -3.73
C GLY A 43 -7.80 -4.99 -4.70
N GLU A 44 -8.04 -6.01 -5.52
CA GLU A 44 -9.19 -6.02 -6.45
C GLU A 44 -10.54 -6.01 -5.73
N LYS A 45 -10.60 -6.49 -4.47
CA LYS A 45 -11.84 -6.50 -3.68
C LYS A 45 -12.04 -5.21 -2.89
N PHE A 46 -11.02 -4.76 -2.16
CA PHE A 46 -11.10 -3.64 -1.24
C PHE A 46 -10.66 -2.33 -1.88
N GLY A 47 -9.47 -2.30 -2.48
CA GLY A 47 -8.94 -1.11 -3.14
C GLY A 47 -9.79 -0.63 -4.31
N ARG A 48 -10.38 -1.55 -5.07
CA ARG A 48 -11.31 -1.25 -6.18
C ARG A 48 -12.57 -0.49 -5.74
N MET A 49 -12.92 -0.53 -4.46
CA MET A 49 -14.06 0.23 -3.95
C MET A 49 -13.83 1.74 -4.03
N MET A 50 -12.60 2.21 -3.81
CA MET A 50 -12.24 3.63 -3.81
C MET A 50 -11.34 4.03 -4.98
N ASN A 51 -10.43 3.16 -5.44
CA ASN A 51 -9.40 3.52 -6.40
C ASN A 51 -9.49 2.77 -7.73
N TYR A 52 -8.86 3.36 -8.74
CA TYR A 52 -8.71 2.84 -10.08
C TYR A 52 -7.32 3.19 -10.60
N GLY A 53 -6.82 2.47 -11.61
CA GLY A 53 -5.52 2.79 -12.22
C GLY A 53 -4.38 2.84 -11.20
N ASP A 54 -3.60 3.92 -11.21
CA ASP A 54 -2.42 4.08 -10.37
C ASP A 54 -2.79 4.06 -8.87
N GLY A 55 -3.98 4.53 -8.50
CA GLY A 55 -4.48 4.50 -7.11
C GLY A 55 -4.66 3.07 -6.57
N LEU A 56 -5.16 2.15 -7.41
CA LEU A 56 -5.25 0.74 -7.04
C LEU A 56 -3.86 0.09 -7.01
N TYR A 57 -3.05 0.40 -8.03
CA TYR A 57 -1.71 -0.17 -8.17
C TYR A 57 -0.82 0.21 -7.00
N GLY A 58 -0.96 1.40 -6.43
CA GLY A 58 -0.22 1.79 -5.23
C GLY A 58 -0.42 0.84 -4.06
N GLY A 59 -1.66 0.46 -3.78
CA GLY A 59 -1.93 -0.51 -2.71
C GLY A 59 -1.46 -1.93 -3.05
N GLN A 60 -1.65 -2.40 -4.29
CA GLN A 60 -1.13 -3.72 -4.71
C GLN A 60 0.40 -3.79 -4.66
N PHE A 61 1.08 -2.69 -5.00
CA PHE A 61 2.52 -2.53 -4.87
C PHE A 61 2.97 -2.62 -3.40
N VAL A 62 2.34 -1.87 -2.49
CA VAL A 62 2.62 -1.91 -1.05
C VAL A 62 2.34 -3.30 -0.46
N GLY A 63 1.19 -3.90 -0.77
CA GLY A 63 0.85 -5.25 -0.33
C GLY A 63 1.87 -6.29 -0.78
N GLY A 64 2.35 -6.19 -2.02
CA GLY A 64 3.42 -7.04 -2.55
C GLY A 64 4.76 -6.89 -1.82
N MET A 65 5.14 -5.65 -1.47
CA MET A 65 6.34 -5.39 -0.66
C MET A 65 6.22 -6.02 0.73
N TYR A 66 5.08 -5.86 1.42
CA TYR A 66 4.84 -6.48 2.71
C TYR A 66 4.87 -8.00 2.66
N ALA A 67 4.24 -8.62 1.67
CA ALA A 67 4.27 -10.07 1.49
C ALA A 67 5.72 -10.59 1.32
N THR A 68 6.57 -9.82 0.65
CA THR A 68 7.99 -10.16 0.41
C THR A 68 8.87 -9.91 1.63
N ALA A 69 8.60 -8.86 2.40
CA ALA A 69 9.42 -8.40 3.52
C ALA A 69 9.60 -9.43 4.67
N PHE A 70 8.77 -10.47 4.72
CA PHE A 70 8.97 -11.59 5.65
C PHE A 70 10.18 -12.47 5.31
N PHE A 71 10.66 -12.43 4.07
CA PHE A 71 11.67 -13.35 3.52
C PHE A 71 12.86 -12.67 2.85
N GLU A 72 12.85 -11.35 2.76
CA GLU A 72 13.87 -10.54 2.09
C GLU A 72 14.16 -9.29 2.92
N ASP A 73 15.42 -8.91 3.02
CA ASP A 73 15.88 -7.75 3.79
C ASP A 73 16.54 -6.67 2.93
N ASP A 74 16.86 -6.95 1.66
CA ASP A 74 17.35 -5.96 0.70
C ASP A 74 16.20 -5.03 0.24
N PRO A 75 16.24 -3.72 0.56
CA PRO A 75 15.20 -2.79 0.18
C PRO A 75 14.95 -2.71 -1.33
N ALA A 76 16.00 -2.85 -2.16
CA ALA A 76 15.85 -2.79 -3.61
C ALA A 76 15.09 -4.01 -4.13
N LYS A 77 15.38 -5.21 -3.60
CA LYS A 77 14.67 -6.44 -3.99
C LYS A 77 13.21 -6.45 -3.52
N ILE A 78 12.93 -5.92 -2.33
CA ILE A 78 11.55 -5.74 -1.84
C ILE A 78 10.76 -4.84 -2.81
N VAL A 79 11.33 -3.70 -3.20
CA VAL A 79 10.71 -2.77 -4.17
C VAL A 79 10.52 -3.43 -5.53
N GLU A 80 11.50 -4.20 -6.01
CA GLU A 80 11.40 -4.95 -7.27
C GLU A 80 10.31 -6.05 -7.20
N ALA A 81 10.11 -6.69 -6.05
CA ALA A 81 9.02 -7.65 -5.86
C ALA A 81 7.65 -6.96 -5.86
N GLY A 82 7.53 -5.79 -5.22
CA GLY A 82 6.34 -4.94 -5.32
C GLY A 82 6.02 -4.55 -6.77
N LEU A 83 7.04 -4.21 -7.57
CA LEU A 83 6.86 -3.88 -9.00
C LEU A 83 6.26 -5.02 -9.82
N LYS A 84 6.55 -6.28 -9.47
CA LYS A 84 5.97 -7.46 -10.14
C LYS A 84 4.47 -7.63 -9.85
N CYS A 85 3.97 -7.00 -8.79
CA CYS A 85 2.58 -7.08 -8.35
C CYS A 85 1.63 -6.14 -9.11
N ILE A 86 2.15 -5.31 -10.02
CA ILE A 86 1.37 -4.31 -10.76
C ILE A 86 1.64 -4.38 -12.27
N PRO A 87 0.74 -3.85 -13.13
CA PRO A 87 0.97 -3.84 -14.56
C PRO A 87 2.21 -3.02 -14.94
N ALA A 88 3.19 -3.65 -15.58
CA ALA A 88 4.49 -3.04 -15.92
C ALA A 88 4.40 -1.79 -16.81
N GLY A 89 3.30 -1.65 -17.57
CA GLY A 89 3.00 -0.49 -18.42
C GLY A 89 2.29 0.67 -17.72
N SER A 90 2.02 0.58 -16.41
CA SER A 90 1.42 1.68 -15.64
C SER A 90 2.39 2.84 -15.42
N GLN A 91 1.86 4.06 -15.22
CA GLN A 91 2.69 5.20 -14.85
C GLN A 91 3.22 5.07 -13.42
N TYR A 92 2.49 4.36 -12.55
CA TYR A 92 3.02 3.94 -11.25
C TYR A 92 4.30 3.09 -11.40
N ALA A 93 4.26 2.02 -12.19
CA ALA A 93 5.43 1.16 -12.42
C ALA A 93 6.58 1.91 -13.11
N GLU A 94 6.28 2.85 -14.01
CA GLU A 94 7.28 3.77 -14.57
C GLU A 94 7.95 4.61 -13.47
N CYS A 95 7.17 5.23 -12.58
CA CYS A 95 7.67 6.06 -11.48
C CYS A 95 8.62 5.31 -10.55
N ILE A 96 8.27 4.09 -10.17
CA ILE A 96 9.11 3.28 -9.27
C ILE A 96 10.39 2.81 -9.98
N ARG A 97 10.31 2.40 -11.26
CA ARG A 97 11.51 2.05 -12.05
C ARG A 97 12.45 3.23 -12.24
N ASP A 98 11.89 4.41 -12.47
CA ASP A 98 12.64 5.66 -12.55
C ASP A 98 13.35 5.99 -11.24
N THR A 99 12.66 5.81 -10.11
CA THR A 99 13.20 6.00 -8.77
C THR A 99 14.36 5.04 -8.48
N LEU A 100 14.20 3.74 -8.77
CA LEU A 100 15.28 2.75 -8.67
C LEU A 100 16.49 3.11 -9.54
N ARG A 101 16.25 3.55 -10.77
CA ARG A 101 17.32 3.99 -11.69
C ARG A 101 18.06 5.19 -11.13
N TRP A 102 17.36 6.21 -10.64
CA TRP A 102 17.98 7.41 -10.08
C TRP A 102 18.71 7.12 -8.77
N TYR A 103 18.18 6.23 -7.93
CA TYR A 103 18.90 5.72 -6.76
C TYR A 103 20.26 5.11 -7.15
N ARG A 104 20.30 4.27 -8.19
CA ARG A 104 21.57 3.70 -8.70
C ARG A 104 22.53 4.75 -9.26
N GLN A 105 22.01 5.85 -9.81
CA GLN A 105 22.81 6.96 -10.33
C GLN A 105 23.33 7.88 -9.23
N TYR A 106 22.60 8.02 -8.13
CA TYR A 106 22.87 8.96 -7.05
C TYR A 106 22.79 8.27 -5.67
N PRO A 107 23.55 7.19 -5.41
CA PRO A 107 23.34 6.32 -4.24
C PRO A 107 23.51 7.02 -2.89
N ASP A 108 24.26 8.12 -2.85
CA ASP A 108 24.54 8.92 -1.65
C ASP A 108 23.86 10.31 -1.66
N ASP A 109 23.08 10.63 -2.70
CA ASP A 109 22.38 11.92 -2.83
C ASP A 109 20.88 11.71 -3.08
N TRP A 110 20.17 11.43 -1.99
CA TRP A 110 18.72 11.27 -2.01
C TRP A 110 18.01 12.55 -2.47
N GLN A 111 18.58 13.73 -2.21
CA GLN A 111 17.97 15.00 -2.62
C GLN A 111 18.00 15.14 -4.14
N GLN A 112 19.07 14.69 -4.79
CA GLN A 112 19.15 14.68 -6.25
C GLN A 112 18.10 13.75 -6.87
N THR A 113 17.89 12.57 -6.31
CA THR A 113 16.79 11.68 -6.76
C THR A 113 15.42 12.29 -6.49
N TRP A 114 15.21 12.88 -5.31
CA TRP A 114 13.98 13.60 -4.99
C TRP A 114 13.68 14.74 -5.97
N ARG A 115 14.69 15.54 -6.37
CA ARG A 115 14.54 16.58 -7.41
C ARG A 115 14.09 16.01 -8.74
N LYS A 116 14.63 14.85 -9.15
CA LYS A 116 14.25 14.17 -10.40
C LYS A 116 12.80 13.67 -10.34
N ILE A 117 12.40 13.04 -9.22
CA ILE A 117 11.01 12.62 -8.98
C ILE A 117 10.08 13.82 -9.06
N ASN A 118 10.38 14.91 -8.36
CA ASN A 118 9.53 16.10 -8.35
C ASN A 118 9.42 16.74 -9.74
N ALA A 119 10.55 16.90 -10.44
CA ALA A 119 10.55 17.47 -11.79
C ALA A 119 9.68 16.67 -12.76
N LYS A 120 9.66 15.33 -12.65
CA LYS A 120 8.93 14.46 -13.57
C LYS A 120 7.50 14.17 -13.16
N TYR A 121 7.23 13.93 -11.87
CA TYR A 121 5.93 13.43 -11.39
C TYR A 121 5.15 14.44 -10.54
N HIS A 122 5.78 15.52 -10.06
CA HIS A 122 5.10 16.57 -9.31
C HIS A 122 4.82 17.83 -10.12
N THR A 123 5.79 18.32 -10.89
CA THR A 123 5.66 19.62 -11.57
C THR A 123 5.37 19.50 -13.05
N ASN A 124 5.40 18.29 -13.62
CA ASN A 124 5.08 18.04 -15.03
C ASN A 124 3.59 17.69 -15.22
N PRO A 125 2.80 18.52 -15.91
CA PRO A 125 1.39 18.28 -16.18
C PRO A 125 1.10 16.94 -16.89
N ALA A 126 2.03 16.44 -17.71
CA ALA A 126 1.85 15.21 -18.47
C ALA A 126 1.79 13.95 -17.58
N TYR A 127 2.35 14.04 -16.37
CA TYR A 127 2.32 12.98 -15.35
C TYR A 127 1.28 13.25 -14.26
N ARG A 128 0.44 14.27 -14.44
CA ARG A 128 -0.59 14.69 -13.46
C ARG A 128 -1.99 14.77 -14.06
N ARG A 129 -2.23 13.98 -15.11
CA ARG A 129 -3.45 14.00 -15.93
C ARG A 129 -4.73 13.76 -15.15
N PHE A 130 -4.66 12.99 -14.06
CA PHE A 130 -5.80 12.68 -13.19
C PHE A 130 -5.56 13.11 -11.73
N SER A 131 -4.65 14.06 -11.51
CA SER A 131 -4.40 14.59 -10.16
C SER A 131 -5.64 15.33 -9.63
N CYS A 132 -6.01 15.07 -8.38
CA CYS A 132 -7.27 15.52 -7.78
C CYS A 132 -7.55 17.03 -7.84
N ARG A 133 -6.53 17.88 -7.73
CA ARG A 133 -6.65 19.34 -7.83
C ARG A 133 -6.20 19.90 -9.19
N GLY A 134 -6.04 19.01 -10.18
CA GLY A 134 -5.58 19.34 -11.51
C GLY A 134 -4.05 19.41 -11.65
N PRO A 135 -3.55 19.41 -12.90
CA PRO A 135 -2.13 19.20 -13.19
C PRO A 135 -1.20 20.35 -12.81
N HIS A 136 -1.74 21.53 -12.52
CA HIS A 136 -0.98 22.73 -12.14
C HIS A 136 -1.06 23.04 -10.64
N SER A 137 -1.74 22.20 -9.85
CA SER A 137 -1.85 22.42 -8.41
C SER A 137 -0.55 22.09 -7.69
N PRO A 138 -0.12 22.91 -6.71
CA PRO A 138 1.02 22.56 -5.85
C PRO A 138 0.69 21.41 -4.89
N PHE A 139 -0.59 21.08 -4.69
CA PHE A 139 -1.03 19.94 -3.89
C PHE A 139 -1.00 18.66 -4.71
N ASN A 140 -0.40 17.59 -4.19
CA ASN A 140 -0.31 16.31 -4.92
C ASN A 140 -0.35 15.08 -4.00
N ILE A 141 -1.51 14.42 -3.95
CA ILE A 141 -1.71 13.14 -3.25
C ILE A 141 -1.90 11.96 -4.22
N ASP A 142 -1.39 12.10 -5.45
CA ASP A 142 -1.41 11.05 -6.46
C ASP A 142 -0.58 9.83 -5.99
N ALA A 143 -1.10 8.63 -6.20
CA ALA A 143 -0.49 7.40 -5.71
C ALA A 143 0.97 7.23 -6.16
N LYS A 144 1.30 7.52 -7.42
CA LYS A 144 2.63 7.19 -7.96
C LYS A 144 3.76 7.99 -7.32
N ILE A 145 3.53 9.26 -6.97
CA ILE A 145 4.59 10.09 -6.36
C ILE A 145 4.78 9.72 -4.89
N ASN A 146 3.69 9.44 -4.18
CA ASN A 146 3.73 9.00 -2.78
C ASN A 146 4.36 7.60 -2.68
N GLY A 147 4.05 6.71 -3.62
CA GLY A 147 4.76 5.44 -3.82
C GLY A 147 6.28 5.62 -3.99
N ALA A 148 6.70 6.59 -4.80
CA ALA A 148 8.13 6.89 -4.94
C ALA A 148 8.75 7.38 -3.63
N TYR A 149 8.02 8.11 -2.80
CA TYR A 149 8.51 8.58 -1.49
C TYR A 149 8.65 7.46 -0.46
N ILE A 150 7.78 6.45 -0.50
CA ILE A 150 7.97 5.19 0.24
C ILE A 150 9.30 4.54 -0.18
N VAL A 151 9.51 4.40 -1.50
CA VAL A 151 10.74 3.81 -2.06
C VAL A 151 11.99 4.61 -1.70
N MET A 152 11.92 5.94 -1.69
CA MET A 152 13.01 6.81 -1.24
C MET A 152 13.44 6.48 0.19
N GLY A 153 12.48 6.35 1.12
CA GLY A 153 12.75 5.97 2.51
C GLY A 153 13.39 4.59 2.64
N LEU A 154 12.89 3.60 1.89
CA LEU A 154 13.44 2.24 1.91
C LEU A 154 14.87 2.18 1.37
N LEU A 155 15.12 2.77 0.19
CA LEU A 155 16.41 2.68 -0.50
C LEU A 155 17.52 3.50 0.19
N TYR A 156 17.22 4.74 0.60
CA TYR A 156 18.20 5.62 1.22
C TYR A 156 18.25 5.50 2.74
N GLY A 157 17.24 4.92 3.37
CA GLY A 157 17.29 4.55 4.78
C GLY A 157 18.18 3.35 5.06
N ARG A 158 18.45 2.49 4.05
CA ARG A 158 19.43 1.38 4.13
C ARG A 158 19.21 0.45 5.33
N GLY A 159 17.95 0.19 5.66
CA GLY A 159 17.55 -0.64 6.80
C GLY A 159 17.56 0.07 8.16
N ASP A 160 17.95 1.34 8.24
CA ASP A 160 17.84 2.15 9.45
C ASP A 160 16.45 2.78 9.57
N MET A 161 15.73 2.45 10.64
CA MET A 161 14.35 2.89 10.85
C MET A 161 14.22 4.41 10.96
N ASP A 162 15.18 5.10 11.61
CA ASP A 162 15.13 6.55 11.72
C ASP A 162 15.33 7.21 10.35
N GLN A 163 16.35 6.79 9.60
CA GLN A 163 16.62 7.34 8.27
C GLN A 163 15.49 7.03 7.29
N THR A 164 14.92 5.82 7.31
CA THR A 164 13.78 5.47 6.48
C THR A 164 12.60 6.41 6.71
N ILE A 165 12.23 6.64 7.98
CA ILE A 165 11.14 7.55 8.35
C ILE A 165 11.50 9.00 7.97
N ILE A 166 12.67 9.49 8.37
CA ILE A 166 13.10 10.87 8.14
C ILE A 166 13.11 11.21 6.65
N ILE A 167 13.66 10.35 5.81
CA ILE A 167 13.76 10.60 4.36
C ILE A 167 12.38 10.57 3.72
N ALA A 168 11.54 9.57 4.02
CA ALA A 168 10.18 9.50 3.50
C ALA A 168 9.34 10.72 3.92
N THR A 169 9.40 11.15 5.19
CA THR A 169 8.73 12.37 5.67
C THR A 169 9.22 13.62 4.93
N ARG A 170 10.55 13.76 4.73
CA ARG A 170 11.15 14.95 4.11
C ARG A 170 10.91 15.04 2.60
N CYS A 171 10.41 13.98 1.96
CA CYS A 171 9.98 14.06 0.57
C CYS A 171 8.74 14.97 0.38
N GLY A 172 7.97 15.23 1.44
CA GLY A 172 6.87 16.18 1.48
C GLY A 172 5.54 15.64 0.92
N GLN A 173 4.63 16.54 0.57
CA GLN A 173 3.23 16.25 0.21
C GLN A 173 2.47 15.59 1.36
N ASP A 174 2.12 14.31 1.25
CA ASP A 174 1.37 13.57 2.26
C ASP A 174 2.34 12.86 3.20
N SER A 175 2.81 13.59 4.22
CA SER A 175 4.02 13.24 4.96
C SER A 175 3.81 12.30 6.15
N ASP A 176 2.57 11.95 6.49
CA ASP A 176 2.24 10.98 7.54
C ASP A 176 2.19 9.55 6.99
N CYS A 177 1.59 9.35 5.81
CA CYS A 177 1.36 8.02 5.26
C CYS A 177 2.60 7.36 4.66
N ASN A 178 3.42 8.11 3.91
CA ASN A 178 4.62 7.58 3.26
C ASN A 178 5.65 7.02 4.25
N PRO A 179 6.03 7.73 5.34
CA PRO A 179 6.89 7.14 6.36
C PRO A 179 6.21 6.00 7.12
N SER A 180 4.87 6.00 7.26
CA SER A 180 4.14 4.88 7.87
C SER A 180 4.28 3.61 7.04
N ASN A 181 4.00 3.64 5.73
CA ASN A 181 4.17 2.46 4.87
C ASN A 181 5.65 2.02 4.83
N ALA A 182 6.60 2.95 4.65
CA ALA A 182 8.03 2.61 4.58
C ALA A 182 8.55 2.00 5.89
N GLY A 183 8.20 2.61 7.03
CA GLY A 183 8.57 2.13 8.36
C GLY A 183 7.89 0.81 8.70
N GLY A 184 6.64 0.59 8.27
CA GLY A 184 5.95 -0.67 8.48
C GLY A 184 6.53 -1.83 7.65
N ILE A 185 6.88 -1.60 6.38
CA ILE A 185 7.60 -2.58 5.53
C ILE A 185 8.93 -2.96 6.18
N LEU A 186 9.74 -1.97 6.57
CA LEU A 186 11.01 -2.22 7.27
C LEU A 186 10.77 -2.89 8.63
N GLY A 187 9.67 -2.55 9.31
CA GLY A 187 9.25 -3.18 10.57
C GLY A 187 8.97 -4.67 10.42
N THR A 188 8.39 -5.09 9.30
CA THR A 188 8.20 -6.50 8.95
C THR A 188 9.55 -7.21 8.77
N VAL A 189 10.51 -6.60 8.07
CA VAL A 189 11.87 -7.14 7.90
C VAL A 189 12.57 -7.28 9.26
N LEU A 190 12.56 -6.23 10.08
CA LEU A 190 13.27 -6.22 11.36
C LEU A 190 12.61 -7.16 12.37
N GLY A 191 11.29 -7.27 12.34
CA GLY A 191 10.52 -7.92 13.39
C GLY A 191 10.60 -7.18 14.72
N ARG A 192 9.73 -7.59 15.66
CA ARG A 192 9.57 -6.88 16.93
C ARG A 192 10.85 -6.86 17.78
N ALA A 193 11.64 -7.93 17.75
CA ALA A 193 12.82 -8.11 18.59
C ALA A 193 13.95 -7.12 18.25
N ARG A 194 14.08 -6.70 16.98
CA ARG A 194 15.13 -5.77 16.52
C ARG A 194 14.67 -4.32 16.48
N LEU A 195 13.37 -4.04 16.69
CA LEU A 195 12.85 -2.68 16.65
C LEU A 195 13.18 -1.93 17.96
N PRO A 196 13.88 -0.77 17.90
CA PRO A 196 14.20 0.01 19.10
C PRO A 196 12.96 0.44 19.89
N LYS A 197 13.04 0.37 21.23
CA LYS A 197 11.90 0.63 22.14
C LYS A 197 11.27 2.02 21.93
N LYS A 198 12.06 3.02 21.52
CA LYS A 198 11.59 4.41 21.27
C LYS A 198 10.43 4.50 20.26
N PHE A 199 10.35 3.58 19.30
CA PHE A 199 9.27 3.59 18.31
C PHE A 199 7.93 3.13 18.87
N THR A 200 7.93 2.54 20.06
CA THR A 200 6.74 1.84 20.60
C THR A 200 6.45 2.16 22.06
N SER A 201 7.35 2.85 22.76
CA SER A 201 7.23 3.15 24.19
C SER A 201 6.04 4.04 24.55
N ALA A 202 5.53 4.80 23.59
CA ALA A 202 4.42 5.73 23.80
C ALA A 202 3.08 5.26 23.18
N LEU A 203 3.04 4.05 22.60
CA LEU A 203 1.82 3.54 21.99
C LEU A 203 0.84 3.03 23.07
N ASP A 204 -0.38 3.59 23.09
CA ASP A 204 -1.49 2.95 23.78
C ASP A 204 -2.03 1.79 22.92
N THR A 205 -1.69 0.57 23.32
CA THR A 205 -2.14 -0.64 22.62
C THR A 205 -3.52 -1.11 23.09
N THR A 206 -4.04 -0.57 24.19
CA THR A 206 -5.30 -1.00 24.80
C THR A 206 -6.51 -0.22 24.31
N GLY A 207 -6.28 1.01 23.84
CA GLY A 207 -7.28 1.84 23.18
C GLY A 207 -7.98 1.09 22.04
N VAL A 208 -9.30 1.26 21.96
CA VAL A 208 -10.12 0.72 20.87
C VAL A 208 -10.13 1.73 19.73
N PHE A 209 -9.81 1.29 18.51
CA PHE A 209 -9.84 2.15 17.34
C PHE A 209 -11.26 2.63 17.06
N SER A 210 -11.41 3.93 16.79
CA SER A 210 -12.70 4.57 16.54
C SER A 210 -13.51 3.82 15.48
N HIS A 211 -14.81 3.66 15.72
CA HIS A 211 -15.75 2.97 14.84
C HIS A 211 -15.45 1.47 14.60
N THR A 212 -14.62 0.84 15.43
CA THR A 212 -14.33 -0.60 15.36
C THR A 212 -14.53 -1.27 16.73
N ALA A 213 -14.53 -2.61 16.74
CA ALA A 213 -14.48 -3.41 17.96
C ALA A 213 -13.04 -3.80 18.38
N TYR A 214 -12.03 -3.30 17.68
CA TYR A 214 -10.65 -3.77 17.76
C TYR A 214 -9.76 -2.81 18.56
N SER A 215 -8.99 -3.37 19.48
CA SER A 215 -7.75 -2.77 19.99
C SER A 215 -6.55 -3.38 19.25
N PHE A 216 -5.35 -2.86 19.47
CA PHE A 216 -4.15 -3.37 18.79
C PHE A 216 -3.92 -4.89 19.01
N PRO A 217 -3.96 -5.45 20.23
CA PRO A 217 -3.83 -6.90 20.44
C PRO A 217 -4.91 -7.73 19.75
N LYS A 218 -6.17 -7.24 19.73
CA LYS A 218 -7.26 -7.95 19.04
C LYS A 218 -7.03 -7.97 17.53
N LEU A 219 -6.57 -6.85 16.97
CA LEU A 219 -6.25 -6.75 15.55
C LEU A 219 -5.12 -7.69 15.16
N VAL A 220 -4.03 -7.74 15.94
CA VAL A 220 -2.92 -8.68 15.71
C VAL A 220 -3.41 -10.12 15.70
N LYS A 221 -4.27 -10.52 16.65
CA LYS A 221 -4.86 -11.86 16.70
C LYS A 221 -5.69 -12.18 15.46
N VAL A 222 -6.48 -11.23 14.96
CA VAL A 222 -7.25 -11.41 13.72
C VAL A 222 -6.33 -11.51 12.51
N CYS A 223 -5.30 -10.66 12.41
CA CYS A 223 -4.30 -10.73 11.34
C CYS A 223 -3.61 -12.10 11.32
N GLU A 224 -3.22 -12.62 12.48
CA GLU A 224 -2.63 -13.97 12.59
C GLU A 224 -3.61 -15.06 12.14
N GLN A 225 -4.87 -14.99 12.58
CA GLN A 225 -5.91 -15.94 12.14
C GLN A 225 -6.11 -15.91 10.62
N LEU A 226 -6.13 -14.72 10.02
CA LEU A 226 -6.25 -14.55 8.58
C LEU A 226 -5.01 -15.05 7.84
N ALA A 227 -3.80 -14.81 8.37
CA ALA A 227 -2.56 -15.33 7.80
C ALA A 227 -2.54 -16.86 7.78
N ARG A 228 -3.00 -17.51 8.86
CA ARG A 228 -3.14 -18.97 8.90
C ARG A 228 -4.10 -19.47 7.83
N GLN A 229 -5.27 -18.83 7.69
CA GLN A 229 -6.24 -19.19 6.65
C GLN A 229 -5.68 -18.97 5.24
N ALA A 230 -4.93 -17.88 5.03
CA ALA A 230 -4.26 -17.57 3.78
C ALA A 230 -3.28 -18.66 3.37
N VAL A 231 -2.41 -19.09 4.29
CA VAL A 231 -1.44 -20.17 4.06
C VAL A 231 -2.16 -21.47 3.68
N MET A 232 -3.18 -21.87 4.43
CA MET A 232 -3.95 -23.09 4.12
C MET A 232 -4.67 -22.99 2.77
N ARG A 233 -5.30 -21.84 2.47
CA ARG A 233 -6.00 -21.58 1.20
C ARG A 233 -5.05 -21.65 0.00
N ALA A 234 -3.80 -21.24 0.18
CA ALA A 234 -2.79 -21.29 -0.85
C ALA A 234 -2.23 -22.70 -1.11
N GLY A 235 -2.62 -23.71 -0.31
CA GLY A 235 -2.04 -25.06 -0.35
C GLY A 235 -0.77 -25.21 0.49
N GLY A 236 -0.49 -24.24 1.36
CA GLY A 236 0.54 -24.34 2.38
C GLY A 236 0.08 -25.17 3.58
N ARG A 237 0.93 -25.25 4.60
CA ARG A 237 0.66 -25.99 5.83
C ARG A 237 1.36 -25.34 7.02
N ILE A 238 0.91 -25.69 8.21
CA ILE A 238 1.48 -25.23 9.48
C ILE A 238 2.04 -26.47 10.18
N GLU A 239 3.33 -26.46 10.46
CA GLU A 239 4.07 -27.56 11.06
C GLU A 239 4.69 -27.13 12.39
N THR A 240 5.21 -28.11 13.14
CA THR A 240 6.02 -27.87 14.33
C THR A 240 7.46 -28.26 14.03
N ASP A 241 8.42 -27.36 14.25
CA ASP A 241 9.83 -27.63 14.06
C ASP A 241 10.41 -28.52 15.18
N ALA A 242 11.68 -28.89 15.04
CA ALA A 242 12.39 -29.72 16.03
C ALA A 242 12.50 -29.08 17.42
N ASN A 243 12.31 -27.77 17.54
CA ASN A 243 12.36 -27.02 18.79
C ASN A 243 10.96 -26.79 19.40
N GLY A 244 9.90 -27.33 18.78
CA GLY A 244 8.53 -27.12 19.23
C GLY A 244 7.91 -25.80 18.78
N ASN A 245 8.58 -25.03 17.91
CA ASN A 245 8.02 -23.79 17.36
C ASN A 245 7.09 -24.10 16.20
N GLU A 246 6.06 -23.29 16.05
CA GLU A 246 5.20 -23.37 14.89
C GLU A 246 5.88 -22.71 13.67
N VAL A 247 5.84 -23.39 12.53
CA VAL A 247 6.44 -22.95 11.27
C VAL A 247 5.40 -22.98 10.16
N PHE A 248 5.31 -21.88 9.42
CA PHE A 248 4.44 -21.79 8.26
C PHE A 248 5.23 -22.24 7.03
N VAL A 249 4.75 -23.29 6.37
CA VAL A 249 5.30 -23.73 5.09
C VAL A 249 4.42 -23.17 3.98
N ILE A 250 4.96 -22.17 3.30
CA ILE A 250 4.23 -21.34 2.34
C ILE A 250 4.67 -21.71 0.91
N PRO A 251 3.72 -21.97 -0.01
CA PRO A 251 4.07 -22.24 -1.40
C PRO A 251 4.58 -20.95 -2.06
N VAL A 252 5.66 -21.07 -2.83
CA VAL A 252 6.19 -19.97 -3.64
C VAL A 252 5.24 -19.71 -4.81
N GLN A 253 4.89 -18.45 -5.03
CA GLN A 253 4.01 -18.04 -6.11
C GLN A 253 4.58 -16.83 -6.85
N ASP A 254 4.54 -16.88 -8.17
CA ASP A 254 4.79 -15.69 -8.99
C ASP A 254 3.58 -14.76 -8.95
N PRO A 255 3.78 -13.43 -8.78
CA PRO A 255 2.69 -12.45 -8.86
C PRO A 255 1.99 -12.46 -10.22
N GLN A 256 0.66 -12.36 -10.21
CA GLN A 256 -0.21 -12.33 -11.38
C GLN A 256 -0.97 -10.98 -11.41
N PRO A 257 -0.31 -9.88 -11.83
CA PRO A 257 -0.95 -8.58 -11.88
C PRO A 257 -2.14 -8.57 -12.85
N GLY A 258 -3.16 -7.77 -12.51
CA GLY A 258 -4.33 -7.57 -13.34
C GLY A 258 -4.02 -6.88 -14.67
N ARG A 259 -5.08 -6.59 -15.44
CA ARG A 259 -4.95 -5.84 -16.70
C ARG A 259 -4.55 -4.38 -16.42
N LEU A 260 -3.75 -3.80 -17.33
CA LEU A 260 -3.47 -2.37 -17.32
C LEU A 260 -4.75 -1.55 -17.52
N GLN A 261 -4.96 -0.59 -16.64
CA GLN A 261 -6.07 0.34 -16.59
C GLN A 261 -5.54 1.72 -16.18
N GLN A 262 -6.13 2.78 -16.72
CA GLN A 262 -5.67 4.15 -16.48
C GLN A 262 -6.87 5.08 -16.37
N CYS A 263 -6.84 6.06 -15.48
CA CYS A 263 -7.99 6.92 -15.24
C CYS A 263 -8.36 7.84 -16.42
N TRP A 264 -7.41 8.16 -17.30
CA TRP A 264 -7.65 8.94 -18.54
C TRP A 264 -8.09 8.10 -19.74
N ARG A 265 -8.08 6.77 -19.62
CA ARG A 265 -8.64 5.85 -20.62
C ARG A 265 -9.26 4.65 -19.90
N PRO A 266 -10.33 4.90 -19.12
CA PRO A 266 -10.90 3.86 -18.28
C PRO A 266 -11.64 2.82 -19.12
N GLY A 267 -11.79 1.63 -18.56
CA GLY A 267 -12.61 0.56 -19.10
C GLY A 267 -14.12 0.90 -19.08
N PRO A 268 -14.98 -0.04 -19.49
CA PRO A 268 -16.42 0.14 -19.43
C PRO A 268 -16.91 0.25 -17.98
N ILE A 269 -17.99 1.02 -17.80
CA ILE A 269 -18.74 1.11 -16.55
C ILE A 269 -19.54 -0.17 -16.36
N ALA A 270 -19.48 -0.77 -15.16
CA ALA A 270 -20.18 -2.01 -14.84
C ALA A 270 -21.69 -1.82 -14.64
N ASN A 271 -22.13 -0.58 -14.39
CA ASN A 271 -23.49 -0.22 -13.98
C ASN A 271 -23.94 -0.91 -12.70
N SER A 272 -23.00 -1.11 -11.77
CA SER A 272 -23.23 -1.80 -10.51
C SER A 272 -24.19 -1.01 -9.60
N ARG A 273 -25.15 -1.69 -9.00
CA ARG A 273 -26.15 -1.13 -8.07
C ARG A 273 -26.34 -2.11 -6.93
N PHE A 274 -26.43 -1.59 -5.71
CA PHE A 274 -26.87 -2.37 -4.56
C PHE A 274 -28.31 -2.85 -4.77
N ALA A 275 -28.51 -4.15 -4.56
CA ALA A 275 -29.82 -4.79 -4.51
C ALA A 275 -30.69 -4.17 -3.41
N PRO A 276 -32.04 -4.23 -3.50
CA PRO A 276 -32.93 -3.71 -2.47
C PRO A 276 -32.62 -4.25 -1.07
N GLU A 277 -32.24 -5.52 -0.96
CA GLU A 277 -31.90 -6.23 0.27
C GLU A 277 -30.59 -5.70 0.88
N GLU A 278 -29.58 -5.46 0.04
CA GLU A 278 -28.31 -4.86 0.46
C GLU A 278 -28.53 -3.43 0.94
N ARG A 279 -29.37 -2.66 0.24
CA ARG A 279 -29.72 -1.29 0.65
C ARG A 279 -30.37 -1.23 2.02
N LYS A 280 -31.17 -2.23 2.40
CA LYS A 280 -31.77 -2.31 3.74
C LYS A 280 -30.73 -2.52 4.84
N GLN A 281 -29.57 -3.08 4.53
CA GLN A 281 -28.47 -3.29 5.48
C GLN A 281 -27.60 -2.03 5.67
N ILE A 282 -27.67 -1.07 4.75
CA ILE A 282 -26.92 0.20 4.85
C ILE A 282 -27.61 1.10 5.87
N GLN A 283 -27.24 0.96 7.14
CA GLN A 283 -27.70 1.83 8.22
C GLN A 283 -26.77 3.03 8.32
N THR A 284 -27.26 4.23 7.97
CA THR A 284 -26.50 5.49 8.12
C THR A 284 -26.62 6.00 9.56
N GLU A 285 -26.16 5.22 10.54
CA GLU A 285 -26.08 5.68 11.94
C GLU A 285 -24.71 6.30 12.22
N VAL A 286 -24.47 7.48 11.62
CA VAL A 286 -23.52 8.43 12.21
C VAL A 286 -24.20 9.79 12.15
N PRO A 287 -24.69 10.34 13.28
CA PRO A 287 -25.04 11.75 13.30
C PRO A 287 -23.75 12.50 13.03
N VAL A 288 -23.65 13.13 11.86
CA VAL A 288 -22.61 14.11 11.57
C VAL A 288 -22.77 15.19 12.63
N LYS A 289 -21.97 15.13 13.69
CA LYS A 289 -21.76 16.30 14.55
C LYS A 289 -21.15 17.34 13.63
N ARG A 290 -21.99 18.26 13.13
CA ARG A 290 -21.52 19.51 12.53
C ARG A 290 -20.67 20.18 13.61
N ALA A 291 -19.35 20.13 13.45
CA ALA A 291 -18.47 21.00 14.20
C ALA A 291 -18.91 22.44 13.92
N ARG A 292 -19.20 23.19 14.99
CA ARG A 292 -19.38 24.64 14.94
C ARG A 292 -18.03 25.30 14.77
#